data_AF-A0A8C2KKH9-F1
#
_entry.id   AF-A0A8C2KKH9-F1
#
_cell.length_a   1.000
_cell.length_b   1.000
_cell.length_c   1.000
_cell.angle_alpha   90.00
_cell.angle_beta   90.00
_cell.angle_gamma   90.00
#
_symmetry.space_group_name_H-M   'P 1'
#
loop_
_entity.id
_entity.type
_entity.pdbx_description
1 polymer ?
#
loop_
_entity_poly.entity_id
_entity_poly.type
_entity_poly.pdbx_seq_one_letter_code
_entity_poly.pdbx_strand_id
1 'polypeptide(L)'
;IKLRNHRREQKWHDKQYKKAHLGTALKANPFGGASHAKGIVLEQQPNSAIRKCVRVQLIKNGKKITAFVPNDGCLNFIEVSWNCYSVNVWWSRNVFFFTAGSHL
;
A
#
# COMPACT_ATOMS: atom_id res chain seq x y z
N ILE A 1 38.91 -20.64 4.77
CA ILE A 1 37.99 -20.35 3.62
C ILE A 1 36.64 -21.07 3.78
N LYS A 2 36.61 -22.36 4.13
CA LYS A 2 35.40 -23.20 4.28
C LYS A 2 34.33 -22.62 5.23
N LEU A 3 34.71 -22.14 6.42
CA LEU A 3 33.79 -21.53 7.40
C LEU A 3 33.12 -20.24 6.90
N ARG A 4 33.81 -19.48 6.03
CA ARG A 4 33.29 -18.21 5.48
C ARG A 4 32.19 -18.47 4.46
N ASN A 5 32.32 -19.51 3.64
CA ASN A 5 31.31 -19.89 2.65
C ASN A 5 30.08 -20.47 3.33
N HIS A 6 30.28 -21.33 4.33
CA HIS A 6 29.17 -21.88 5.12
C HIS A 6 28.34 -20.78 5.80
N ARG A 7 28.98 -19.77 6.41
CA ARG A 7 28.25 -18.63 7.01
C ARG A 7 27.50 -17.79 5.97
N ARG A 8 27.98 -17.68 4.72
CA ARG A 8 27.23 -16.99 3.65
C ARG A 8 25.98 -17.77 3.26
N GLU A 9 26.09 -19.08 3.09
CA GLU A 9 24.94 -19.95 2.79
C GLU A 9 23.89 -19.87 3.90
N GLN A 10 24.31 -19.98 5.17
CA GLN A 10 23.42 -19.85 6.32
C GLN A 10 22.71 -18.48 6.39
N LYS A 11 23.40 -17.38 6.02
CA LYS A 11 22.77 -16.05 5.96
C LYS A 11 21.64 -15.97 4.94
N TRP A 12 21.69 -16.71 3.82
CA TRP A 12 20.60 -16.70 2.83
C TRP A 12 19.32 -17.40 3.32
N HIS A 13 19.41 -18.23 4.35
CA HIS A 13 18.25 -18.83 5.01
C HIS A 13 17.54 -17.86 5.98
N ASP A 14 18.22 -16.79 6.40
CA ASP A 14 17.60 -15.74 7.21
C ASP A 14 16.63 -14.90 6.37
N LYS A 15 15.36 -14.86 6.80
CA LYS A 15 14.28 -14.12 6.12
C LYS A 15 14.58 -12.64 6.00
N GLN A 16 15.21 -12.03 7.01
CA GLN A 16 15.52 -10.60 6.99
C GLN A 16 16.62 -10.30 5.97
N TYR A 17 17.70 -11.10 5.98
CA TYR A 17 18.80 -10.99 5.04
C TYR A 17 18.32 -11.20 3.60
N LYS A 18 17.51 -12.24 3.37
CA LYS A 18 16.93 -12.54 2.06
C LYS A 18 16.05 -11.40 1.54
N LYS A 19 15.20 -10.81 2.40
CA LYS A 19 14.31 -9.70 2.04
C LYS A 19 15.06 -8.42 1.67
N ALA A 20 16.17 -8.12 2.36
CA ALA A 20 17.01 -6.96 2.08
C ALA A 20 17.81 -7.12 0.78
N HIS A 21 18.35 -8.32 0.52
CA HIS A 21 19.27 -8.56 -0.61
C HIS A 21 18.57 -8.94 -1.93
N LEU A 22 17.32 -9.44 -1.88
CA LEU A 22 16.57 -9.80 -3.10
C LEU A 22 15.93 -8.60 -3.81
N GLY A 23 15.91 -7.40 -3.20
CA GLY A 23 15.27 -6.22 -3.79
C GLY A 23 13.75 -6.36 -4.00
N THR A 24 13.13 -7.42 -3.46
CA THR A 24 11.69 -7.71 -3.61
C THR A 24 10.83 -6.54 -3.13
N ALA A 25 11.29 -5.80 -2.13
CA ALA A 25 10.59 -4.63 -1.59
C ALA A 25 10.47 -3.47 -2.59
N LEU A 26 11.35 -3.37 -3.59
CA LEU A 26 11.28 -2.32 -4.61
C LEU A 26 10.45 -2.76 -5.82
N LYS A 27 10.56 -4.04 -6.21
CA LYS A 27 9.91 -4.59 -7.40
C LYS A 27 8.45 -4.99 -7.17
N ALA A 28 8.16 -5.62 -6.03
CA ALA A 28 6.83 -6.16 -5.72
C ALA A 28 5.93 -5.18 -4.96
N ASN A 29 6.50 -4.23 -4.20
CA ASN A 29 5.70 -3.29 -3.42
C ASN A 29 5.00 -2.27 -4.34
N PRO A 30 3.66 -2.10 -4.27
CA PRO A 30 2.97 -1.05 -5.03
C PRO A 30 3.48 0.36 -4.72
N PHE A 31 4.07 0.60 -3.55
CA PHE A 31 4.68 1.89 -3.20
C PHE A 31 6.14 2.07 -3.63
N GLY A 32 6.80 1.04 -4.16
CA GLY A 32 8.19 1.11 -4.62
C GLY A 32 9.19 1.47 -3.51
N GLY A 33 8.88 1.12 -2.25
CA GLY A 33 9.73 1.44 -1.09
C GLY A 33 9.36 2.73 -0.34
N ALA A 34 8.42 3.53 -0.85
CA ALA A 34 7.89 4.69 -0.12
C ALA A 34 6.93 4.27 1.01
N SER A 35 6.88 5.06 2.08
CA SER A 35 5.87 4.91 3.12
C SER A 35 4.49 5.33 2.61
N HIS A 36 4.41 6.46 1.90
CA HIS A 36 3.14 7.05 1.44
C HIS A 36 3.04 7.11 -0.08
N ALA A 37 1.82 7.16 -0.61
CA ALA A 37 1.58 7.56 -1.99
C ALA A 37 0.21 8.22 -2.17
N LYS A 38 0.14 9.06 -3.20
CA LYS A 38 -1.12 9.63 -3.68
C LYS A 38 -1.80 8.71 -4.68
N GLY A 39 -3.12 8.63 -4.59
CA GLY A 39 -3.94 7.87 -5.52
C GLY A 39 -5.26 8.56 -5.84
N ILE A 40 -5.97 7.99 -6.81
CA ILE A 40 -7.30 8.38 -7.27
C ILE A 40 -8.26 7.25 -6.93
N VAL A 41 -9.43 7.57 -6.40
CA VAL A 41 -10.46 6.57 -6.09
C VAL A 41 -11.17 6.13 -7.37
N LEU A 42 -11.35 4.82 -7.55
CA LEU A 42 -12.10 4.22 -8.65
C LEU A 42 -13.51 3.80 -8.20
N GLU A 43 -13.58 2.89 -7.24
CA GLU A 43 -14.84 2.22 -6.88
C GLU A 43 -14.87 1.88 -5.38
N GLN A 44 -16.08 1.93 -4.82
CA GLN A 44 -16.38 1.48 -3.46
C GLN A 44 -16.87 0.03 -3.51
N GLN A 45 -16.41 -0.81 -2.58
CA GLN A 45 -16.93 -2.17 -2.45
C GLN A 45 -18.37 -2.12 -1.88
N PRO A 46 -19.31 -2.98 -2.31
CA PRO A 46 -20.65 -3.02 -1.73
C PRO A 46 -20.61 -3.18 -0.21
N ASN A 47 -21.41 -2.37 0.49
CA ASN A 47 -21.44 -2.28 1.94
C ASN A 47 -21.71 -3.65 2.58
N SER A 48 -20.65 -4.30 3.05
CA SER A 48 -20.67 -5.42 3.97
C SER A 48 -20.35 -4.85 5.35
N ALA A 49 -21.24 -5.05 6.32
CA ALA A 49 -21.33 -4.34 7.60
C ALA A 49 -20.08 -4.31 8.52
N ILE A 50 -18.95 -4.88 8.11
CA ILE A 50 -17.79 -5.12 8.98
C ILE A 50 -16.52 -4.37 8.52
N ARG A 51 -16.34 -4.06 7.21
CA ARG A 51 -15.17 -3.28 6.72
C ARG A 51 -15.46 -2.53 5.41
N LYS A 52 -15.51 -1.19 5.47
CA LYS A 52 -15.57 -0.33 4.27
C LYS A 52 -14.19 -0.26 3.60
N CYS A 53 -14.12 -0.61 2.31
CA CYS A 53 -12.88 -0.51 1.54
C CYS A 53 -13.07 0.15 0.18
N VAL A 54 -12.02 0.82 -0.28
CA VAL A 54 -12.00 1.59 -1.52
C VAL A 54 -10.94 1.03 -2.45
N ARG A 55 -11.26 0.95 -3.74
CA ARG A 55 -10.28 0.71 -4.80
C ARG A 55 -9.64 2.03 -5.20
N VAL A 56 -8.31 2.11 -5.07
CA VAL A 56 -7.51 3.31 -5.37
C VAL A 56 -6.48 2.98 -6.43
N GLN A 57 -6.33 3.82 -7.44
CA GLN A 57 -5.23 3.77 -8.40
C GLN A 57 -4.13 4.74 -7.99
N LEU A 58 -2.91 4.25 -7.83
CA LEU A 58 -1.76 5.11 -7.52
C LEU A 58 -1.40 5.95 -8.74
N ILE A 59 -1.29 7.28 -8.57
CA ILE A 59 -0.92 8.20 -9.66
C ILE A 59 0.49 7.89 -10.18
N LYS A 60 1.42 7.61 -9.27
CA LYS A 60 2.84 7.40 -9.60
C LYS A 60 3.13 6.13 -10.41
N ASN A 61 2.31 5.08 -10.24
CA ASN A 61 2.60 3.74 -10.76
C ASN A 61 1.46 3.17 -11.60
N GLY A 62 0.28 3.80 -11.63
CA GLY A 62 -0.94 3.27 -12.26
C GLY A 62 -1.50 1.99 -11.62
N LYS A 63 -0.86 1.44 -10.59
CA LYS A 63 -1.25 0.20 -9.91
C LYS A 63 -2.51 0.42 -9.07
N LYS A 64 -3.46 -0.52 -9.17
CA LYS A 64 -4.70 -0.54 -8.38
C LYS A 64 -4.44 -1.25 -7.04
N ILE A 65 -4.81 -0.61 -5.94
CA ILE A 65 -4.70 -1.13 -4.58
C ILE A 65 -6.05 -1.01 -3.86
N THR A 66 -6.27 -1.83 -2.83
CA THR A 66 -7.41 -1.72 -1.92
C THR A 66 -6.96 -1.04 -0.64
N ALA A 67 -7.60 0.07 -0.28
CA ALA A 67 -7.35 0.78 0.98
C ALA A 67 -8.56 0.65 1.91
N PHE A 68 -8.28 0.53 3.20
CA PHE A 68 -9.26 0.56 4.28
C PHE A 68 -9.51 2.00 4.73
N VAL A 69 -10.77 2.32 5.01
CA VAL A 69 -11.19 3.63 5.49
C VAL A 69 -11.33 3.57 7.01
N PRO A 70 -10.43 4.21 7.79
CA PRO A 70 -10.66 4.40 9.21
C PRO A 70 -11.74 5.48 9.39
N ASN A 71 -12.82 5.14 10.09
CA ASN A 71 -14.00 5.97 10.43
C ASN A 71 -15.17 5.94 9.41
N ASP A 72 -16.38 5.82 9.96
CA ASP A 72 -17.62 5.59 9.22
C ASP A 72 -18.15 6.79 8.41
N GLY A 73 -17.53 7.98 8.54
CA GLY A 73 -17.95 9.23 7.88
C GLY A 73 -17.12 9.66 6.66
N CYS A 74 -16.02 8.98 6.33
CA CYS A 74 -15.14 9.39 5.23
C CYS A 74 -15.64 8.97 3.84
N LEU A 75 -16.69 8.14 3.74
CA LEU A 75 -17.24 7.70 2.45
C LEU A 75 -18.06 8.78 1.73
N ASN A 76 -18.72 9.66 2.49
CA ASN A 76 -19.57 10.72 1.93
C ASN A 76 -18.76 11.83 1.22
N PHE A 77 -17.46 11.92 1.49
CA PHE A 77 -16.56 12.84 0.78
C PHE A 77 -16.06 12.31 -0.56
N ILE A 78 -16.38 11.06 -0.90
CA ILE A 78 -15.86 10.34 -2.07
C ILE A 78 -16.98 10.19 -3.13
N GLU A 79 -18.02 11.04 -3.08
CA GLU A 79 -19.06 11.02 -4.10
C GLU A 79 -18.48 11.29 -5.50
N VAL A 80 -18.93 10.46 -6.44
CA VAL A 80 -18.28 10.09 -7.71
C VAL A 80 -18.38 11.18 -8.79
N SER A 81 -18.59 12.44 -8.39
CA SER A 81 -18.75 13.56 -9.33
C SER A 81 -17.39 14.18 -9.63
N TRP A 82 -16.74 13.69 -10.69
CA TRP A 82 -15.65 14.29 -11.50
C TRP A 82 -14.42 14.91 -10.78
N ASN A 83 -14.41 14.99 -9.46
CA ASN A 83 -13.34 15.57 -8.67
C ASN A 83 -12.42 14.45 -8.22
N CYS A 84 -11.26 14.43 -8.87
CA CYS A 84 -10.12 13.58 -8.56
C CYS A 84 -9.58 13.93 -7.16
N TYR A 85 -10.17 13.37 -6.10
CA TYR A 85 -9.65 13.56 -4.74
C TYR A 85 -8.30 12.85 -4.61
N SER A 86 -7.24 13.63 -4.34
CA SER A 86 -5.91 13.10 -4.06
C SER A 86 -5.89 12.44 -2.68
N VAL A 87 -5.93 11.11 -2.67
CA VAL A 87 -5.92 10.34 -1.44
C VAL A 87 -4.51 9.99 -1.00
N ASN A 88 -4.15 10.22 0.27
CA ASN A 88 -2.89 9.71 0.82
C ASN A 88 -3.12 8.30 1.35
N VAL A 89 -2.34 7.36 0.84
CA VAL A 89 -2.37 5.97 1.28
C VAL A 89 -1.06 5.63 1.97
N TRP A 90 -1.15 5.02 3.16
CA TRP A 90 -0.01 4.51 3.93
C TRP A 90 -0.15 3.01 4.20
N TRP A 91 0.98 2.33 4.37
CA TRP A 91 1.08 0.92 4.71
C TRP A 91 1.29 0.70 6.21
N SER A 92 0.35 0.00 6.88
CA SER A 92 0.50 -0.42 8.28
C SER A 92 0.06 -1.88 8.45
N ARG A 93 0.93 -2.71 9.04
CA ARG A 93 0.66 -4.14 9.36
C ARG A 93 0.00 -4.93 8.21
N ASN A 94 0.52 -4.80 6.99
CA ASN A 94 0.00 -5.44 5.75
C ASN A 94 -1.36 -4.91 5.24
N VAL A 95 -1.89 -3.84 5.82
CA VAL A 95 -3.13 -3.19 5.36
C VAL A 95 -2.81 -1.78 4.89
N PHE A 96 -3.42 -1.38 3.77
CA PHE A 96 -3.34 -0.01 3.28
C PHE A 96 -4.43 0.81 3.94
N PHE A 97 -4.07 1.93 4.55
CA PHE A 97 -5.00 2.87 5.18
C PHE A 97 -5.06 4.16 4.37
N PHE A 98 -6.25 4.73 4.32
CA PHE A 98 -6.50 6.03 3.72
C PHE A 98 -6.48 7.14 4.80
N THR A 99 -5.84 8.26 4.50
CA THR A 99 -6.09 9.54 5.17
C THR A 99 -6.56 10.55 4.14
N ALA A 100 -7.72 11.18 4.39
CA ALA A 100 -8.21 12.27 3.55
C ALA A 100 -7.24 13.44 3.63
N GLY A 101 -6.53 13.71 2.53
CA GLY A 101 -5.78 14.94 2.35
C GLY A 101 -6.75 16.03 1.96
N SER A 102 -6.76 17.14 2.70
CA SER A 102 -7.52 18.33 2.39
C SER A 102 -7.27 18.83 0.95
N HIS A 103 -8.33 19.40 0.37
CA HIS A 103 -8.34 20.17 -0.87
C HIS A 103 -7.08 21.01 -1.08
N LEU A 104 -6.56 21.00 -2.31
CA LEU A 104 -6.15 22.26 -2.94
C LEU A 104 -7.42 22.91 -3.49
#